data_AF-A0A3D1IG11-F1
#
_entry.id   AF-A0A3D1IG11-F1
#
_cell.length_a   1.000
_cell.length_b   1.000
_cell.length_c   1.000
_cell.angle_alpha   90.00
_cell.angle_beta   90.00
_cell.angle_gamma   90.00
#
_symmetry.space_group_name_H-M   'P 1'
#
loop_
_entity.id
_entity.type
_entity.pdbx_description
1 polymer ?
#
loop_
_entity_poly.entity_id
_entity_poly.type
_entity_poly.pdbx_seq_one_letter_code
_entity_poly.pdbx_strand_id
1 'polypeptide(L)' 'TVAVLVVMGTSTGAPGVVAAAQPASADGAFTSDQAASGWSAYGVQCQECHGPALEGMVHAPPLSGVEFLN' A
#
# COMPACT_ATOMS: atom_id res chain seq x y z
N THR A 1 9.69 -24.06 13.63
CA THR A 1 10.58 -22.89 13.71
C THR A 1 11.33 -22.75 12.40
N VAL A 2 10.98 -21.76 11.57
CA VAL A 2 11.70 -21.49 10.31
C VAL A 2 12.72 -20.40 10.61
N ALA A 3 14.00 -20.72 10.49
CA ALA A 3 15.09 -19.77 10.68
C ALA A 3 15.25 -18.94 9.40
N VAL A 4 14.94 -17.64 9.47
CA VAL A 4 15.25 -16.68 8.41
C VAL A 4 16.67 -16.17 8.66
N LEU A 5 17.61 -16.56 7.81
CA LEU A 5 18.97 -16.04 7.81
C LEU A 5 18.97 -14.71 7.04
N VAL A 6 18.95 -13.59 7.76
CA VAL A 6 19.16 -12.27 7.16
C VAL A 6 20.65 -12.09 6.93
N VAL A 7 21.10 -12.21 5.68
CA VAL A 7 22.46 -11.86 5.29
C VAL A 7 22.54 -10.34 5.16
N MET A 8 23.19 -9.69 6.13
CA MET A 8 23.49 -8.27 6.09
C MET A 8 24.63 -8.03 5.08
N GLY A 9 24.27 -7.86 3.81
CA GLY A 9 25.22 -7.53 2.74
C GLY A 9 25.73 -6.09 2.87
N THR A 10 27.05 -5.91 2.93
CA THR A 10 27.73 -4.61 2.91
C THR A 10 27.49 -3.91 1.57
N SER A 11 26.82 -2.77 1.59
CA SER A 11 26.49 -1.96 0.40
C SER A 11 27.71 -1.18 -0.09
N THR A 12 28.47 -1.74 -1.02
CA THR A 12 29.38 -0.97 -1.87
C THR A 12 28.54 -0.12 -2.83
N GLY A 13 28.61 1.21 -2.73
CA GLY A 13 27.77 2.13 -3.50
C GLY A 13 27.90 1.94 -5.01
N ALA A 14 26.82 1.50 -5.65
CA ALA A 14 26.71 1.41 -7.09
C ALA A 14 26.38 2.78 -7.71
N PRO A 15 26.89 3.11 -8.92
CA PRO A 15 26.50 4.31 -9.64
C PRO A 15 24.97 4.32 -9.84
N GLY A 16 24.34 5.45 -9.52
CA GLY A 16 22.89 5.61 -9.49
C GLY A 16 22.26 5.27 -10.84
N VAL A 17 21.59 4.12 -10.90
CA VAL A 17 20.66 3.83 -11.98
C VAL A 17 19.44 4.71 -11.75
N VAL A 18 19.16 5.62 -12.69
CA VAL A 18 17.84 6.27 -12.72
C VAL A 18 16.84 5.18 -13.10
N ALA A 19 16.08 4.68 -12.13
CA ALA A 19 14.97 3.78 -12.42
C ALA A 19 13.94 4.57 -13.23
N ALA A 20 13.81 4.25 -14.51
CA ALA A 20 12.71 4.77 -15.31
C ALA A 20 11.40 4.38 -14.63
N ALA A 21 10.46 5.33 -14.50
CA ALA A 21 9.15 5.05 -13.95
C ALA A 21 8.54 3.87 -14.74
N GLN A 22 8.31 2.75 -14.07
CA GLN A 22 7.74 1.59 -14.72
C GLN A 22 6.33 1.95 -15.19
N PRO A 23 5.92 1.52 -16.39
CA PRO A 23 4.55 1.70 -16.84
C PRO A 23 3.60 1.14 -15.79
N ALA A 24 2.51 1.87 -15.51
CA ALA A 24 1.46 1.35 -14.64
C ALA A 24 1.05 -0.03 -15.16
N SER A 25 1.10 -1.04 -14.28
CA SER A 25 0.71 -2.40 -14.61
C SER A 25 -0.74 -2.40 -15.10
N ALA A 26 -0.99 -3.06 -16.22
CA ALA A 26 -2.35 -3.17 -16.79
C ALA A 26 -3.31 -3.87 -15.81
N ASP A 27 -2.78 -4.74 -14.96
CA ASP A 27 -3.51 -5.49 -13.93
C ASP A 27 -3.72 -4.67 -12.63
N GLY A 28 -3.31 -3.40 -12.60
CA GLY A 28 -3.29 -2.58 -11.40
C GLY A 28 -2.03 -2.78 -10.55
N ALA A 29 -1.86 -1.93 -9.53
CA ALA A 29 -0.66 -1.93 -8.68
C ALA A 29 -0.62 -3.09 -7.65
N PHE A 30 -1.78 -3.72 -7.38
CA PHE A 30 -1.94 -4.77 -6.38
C PHE A 30 -2.71 -5.96 -6.96
N THR A 31 -2.38 -7.16 -6.48
CA THR A 31 -3.15 -8.37 -6.79
C THR A 31 -4.48 -8.38 -6.05
N SER A 32 -5.42 -9.24 -6.49
CA SER A 32 -6.68 -9.48 -5.79
C SER A 32 -6.47 -9.90 -4.32
N ASP A 33 -5.48 -10.74 -4.06
CA ASP A 33 -5.18 -11.23 -2.72
C ASP A 33 -4.63 -10.12 -1.82
N GLN A 34 -3.78 -9.25 -2.37
CA GLN A 34 -3.29 -8.07 -1.65
C GLN A 34 -4.44 -7.11 -1.31
N ALA A 35 -5.32 -6.84 -2.26
CA ALA A 35 -6.50 -5.99 -2.04
C ALA A 35 -7.44 -6.58 -0.99
N ALA A 36 -7.72 -7.89 -1.03
CA ALA A 36 -8.58 -8.56 -0.05
C ALA A 36 -7.99 -8.56 1.37
N SER A 37 -6.68 -8.80 1.48
CA SER A 37 -5.95 -8.71 2.76
C SER A 37 -6.01 -7.29 3.33
N GLY A 38 -5.73 -6.27 2.50
CA GLY A 38 -5.85 -4.87 2.87
C GLY A 38 -7.26 -4.49 3.32
N TRP A 39 -8.28 -4.97 2.61
CA TRP A 39 -9.68 -4.73 2.97
C TRP A 39 -10.07 -5.32 4.32
N SER A 40 -9.55 -6.51 4.64
CA SER A 40 -9.76 -7.13 5.95
C SER A 40 -9.14 -6.30 7.08
N ALA A 41 -7.92 -5.80 6.88
CA ALA A 41 -7.27 -4.92 7.85
C ALA A 41 -8.01 -3.58 8.01
N TYR A 42 -8.47 -3.00 6.89
CA TYR A 42 -9.24 -1.76 6.86
C TYR A 42 -10.50 -1.84 7.73
N GLY A 43 -11.27 -2.92 7.60
CA GLY A 43 -12.52 -3.11 8.36
C GLY A 43 -12.33 -3.15 9.88
N VAL A 44 -11.15 -3.56 10.36
CA VAL A 44 -10.85 -3.66 11.81
C VAL A 44 -10.17 -2.40 12.35
N GLN A 45 -9.35 -1.73 11.54
CA GLN A 45 -8.44 -0.70 12.04
C GLN A 45 -8.81 0.73 11.59
N CYS A 46 -9.57 0.87 10.51
CA CYS A 46 -9.70 2.16 9.82
C CYS A 46 -11.15 2.57 9.57
N GLN A 47 -12.04 1.60 9.34
CA GLN A 47 -13.46 1.80 9.00
C GLN A 47 -14.18 2.74 9.97
N GLU A 48 -13.91 2.63 11.28
CA GLU A 48 -14.62 3.42 12.30
C GLU A 48 -14.45 4.94 12.11
N CYS A 49 -13.37 5.37 11.48
CA CYS A 49 -13.12 6.79 11.21
C CYS A 49 -13.39 7.14 9.73
N HIS A 50 -13.02 6.25 8.81
CA HIS A 50 -12.98 6.53 7.37
C HIS A 50 -14.16 5.97 6.56
N GLY A 51 -15.13 5.34 7.23
CA GLY A 51 -16.35 4.82 6.60
C GLY A 51 -16.19 3.44 5.98
N PRO A 52 -17.27 2.65 5.83
CA PRO A 52 -17.19 1.29 5.33
C PRO A 52 -16.81 1.17 3.84
N ALA A 53 -16.86 2.25 3.09
CA ALA A 53 -16.56 2.32 1.66
C ALA A 53 -15.49 3.37 1.33
N LEU A 54 -14.64 3.75 2.31
CA LEU A 54 -13.56 4.75 2.17
C LEU A 54 -14.08 6.17 1.88
N GLU A 55 -15.36 6.43 2.15
CA GLU A 55 -16.06 7.67 1.84
C GLU A 55 -15.78 8.80 2.84
N GLY A 56 -15.11 8.48 3.95
CA GLY A 56 -14.90 9.40 5.05
C GLY A 56 -16.17 9.59 5.89
N MET A 57 -15.98 10.08 7.10
CA MET A 57 -17.07 10.39 8.02
C MET A 57 -16.81 11.72 8.73
N VAL A 58 -17.64 12.06 9.71
CA VAL A 58 -17.49 13.30 10.50
C VAL A 58 -16.10 13.44 11.14
N HIS A 59 -15.47 12.31 11.47
CA HIS A 59 -14.22 12.29 12.24
C HIS A 59 -12.95 12.14 11.38
N ALA A 60 -13.05 11.74 10.11
CA ALA A 60 -11.90 11.61 9.23
C ALA A 60 -12.28 11.70 7.74
N PRO A 61 -11.39 12.22 6.88
CA PRO A 61 -11.66 12.41 5.45
C PRO A 61 -11.78 11.08 4.69
N PRO A 62 -12.29 11.11 3.45
CA PRO A 62 -12.27 9.96 2.55
C PRO A 62 -10.85 9.47 2.26
N LEU A 63 -10.71 8.17 2.04
CA LEU A 63 -9.48 7.52 1.57
C LEU A 63 -9.62 7.04 0.12
N SER A 64 -10.52 7.68 -0.63
CA SER A 64 -10.77 7.42 -2.04
C SER A 64 -11.26 8.68 -2.74
N GLY A 65 -11.23 8.67 -4.08
CA GLY A 65 -11.71 9.79 -4.89
C GLY A 65 -10.76 10.99 -4.90
N VAL A 66 -11.27 12.12 -5.40
CA VAL A 66 -10.47 13.34 -5.65
C VAL A 66 -9.93 13.97 -4.37
N GLU A 67 -10.71 13.94 -3.29
CA GLU A 67 -10.31 14.52 -2.00
C GLU A 67 -9.12 13.78 -1.37
N PHE A 68 -8.92 12.50 -1.70
CA PHE A 68 -7.75 11.74 -1.26
C PHE A 68 -6.50 11.99 -2.09
N LEU A 69 -6.65 12.41 -3.35
CA LEU A 69 -5.57 12.58 -4.32
C LEU A 69 -5.03 14.02 -4.41
N ASN A 70 -5.68 14.98 -3.76
CA ASN A 70 -5.30 16.39 -3.71
C ASN A 70 -4.43 16.70 -2.47
#